data_AF-A0A956Y4Z6-F1
#
_entry.id   AF-A0A956Y4Z6-F1
#
_cell.length_a   1.000
_cell.length_b   1.000
_cell.length_c   1.000
_cell.angle_alpha   90.00
_cell.angle_beta   90.00
_cell.angle_gamma   90.00
#
_symmetry.space_group_name_H-M   'P 1'
#
loop_
_entity.id
_entity.type
_entity.pdbx_description
1 polymer ?
#
loop_
_entity_poly.entity_id
_entity_poly.type
_entity_poly.pdbx_seq_one_letter_code
_entity_poly.pdbx_strand_id
1 'polypeptide(L)'
;LISVTRRSEIDAAQLGLVRAVVTIGLEVLVAALIPVGLSRYGFAGHDLWLLSSLVFLAIIWVVLILSLRNAENRQLAIQRTHSDPVMAAFFWVLLEIPMQAPLVLVILGINPSLDPAFYITALVLNLFQAAFVLAQFVYSQAAEPAQNRNESATG
;
A
#
# COMPACT_ATOMS: atom_id res chain seq x y z
N LEU A 1 -4.39 12.62 32.95
CA LEU A 1 -3.98 13.16 31.63
C LEU A 1 -3.38 12.11 30.69
N ILE A 2 -2.65 11.10 31.18
CA ILE A 2 -2.08 10.01 30.34
C ILE A 2 -3.15 9.06 29.73
N SER A 3 -4.34 8.97 30.33
CA SER A 3 -5.43 8.09 29.85
C SER A 3 -6.19 8.63 28.62
N VAL A 4 -6.28 9.96 28.46
CA VAL A 4 -7.03 10.58 27.34
C VAL A 4 -6.21 10.54 26.04
N THR A 5 -4.89 10.75 26.11
CA THR A 5 -4.00 10.79 24.94
C THR A 5 -3.89 9.43 24.25
N ARG A 6 -3.90 8.33 25.00
CA ARG A 6 -3.76 6.97 24.43
C ARG A 6 -4.97 6.59 23.56
N ARG A 7 -6.18 7.02 23.94
CA ARG A 7 -7.40 6.74 23.18
C ARG A 7 -7.44 7.49 21.84
N SER A 8 -6.96 8.73 21.81
CA SER A 8 -6.88 9.53 20.57
C SER A 8 -5.79 9.05 19.61
N GLU A 9 -4.66 8.55 20.13
CA GLU A 9 -3.58 8.01 19.28
C GLU A 9 -3.98 6.68 18.62
N ILE A 10 -4.69 5.81 19.33
CA ILE A 10 -5.21 4.55 18.77
C ILE A 10 -6.22 4.82 17.65
N ASP A 11 -7.11 5.79 17.83
CA ASP A 11 -8.11 6.17 16.83
C ASP A 11 -7.48 6.74 15.55
N ALA A 12 -6.45 7.59 15.69
CA ALA A 12 -5.70 8.13 14.56
C ALA A 12 -4.92 7.05 13.79
N ALA A 13 -4.31 6.09 14.49
CA ALA A 13 -3.60 4.98 13.86
C ALA A 13 -4.54 4.03 13.09
N GLN A 14 -5.73 3.75 13.64
CA GLN A 14 -6.77 2.98 12.97
C GLN A 14 -7.30 3.70 11.73
N LEU A 15 -7.57 5.01 11.83
CA LEU A 15 -8.00 5.82 10.68
C LEU A 15 -6.93 5.85 9.57
N GLY A 16 -5.65 5.94 9.94
CA GLY A 16 -4.54 5.88 9.00
C GLY A 16 -4.43 4.52 8.29
N LEU A 17 -4.69 3.42 8.99
CA LEU A 17 -4.77 2.08 8.41
C LEU A 17 -5.90 1.95 7.39
N VAL A 18 -7.12 2.39 7.73
CA VAL A 18 -8.26 2.39 6.81
C VAL A 18 -7.95 3.23 5.57
N ARG A 19 -7.44 4.45 5.78
CA ARG A 19 -7.03 5.34 4.70
C ARG A 19 -6.02 4.66 3.78
N ALA A 20 -5.00 4.00 4.34
CA ALA A 20 -4.00 3.28 3.56
C ALA A 20 -4.61 2.14 2.73
N VAL A 21 -5.46 1.29 3.32
CA VAL A 21 -6.13 0.19 2.59
C VAL A 21 -6.95 0.74 1.42
N VAL A 22 -7.77 1.77 1.68
CA VAL A 22 -8.63 2.37 0.67
C VAL A 22 -7.81 3.00 -0.44
N THR A 23 -6.73 3.72 -0.11
CA THR A 23 -5.86 4.35 -1.11
C THR A 23 -5.16 3.31 -1.97
N ILE A 24 -4.53 2.29 -1.38
CA ILE A 24 -3.82 1.24 -2.14
C ILE A 24 -4.82 0.42 -2.97
N GLY A 25 -5.98 0.07 -2.41
CA GLY A 25 -7.03 -0.64 -3.13
C GLY A 25 -7.57 0.14 -4.33
N LEU A 26 -7.81 1.44 -4.16
CA LEU A 26 -8.24 2.32 -5.25
C LEU A 26 -7.17 2.43 -6.33
N GLU A 27 -5.91 2.56 -5.94
CA GLU A 27 -4.77 2.59 -6.84
C GLU A 27 -4.68 1.32 -7.69
N VAL A 28 -4.76 0.14 -7.06
CA VAL A 28 -4.75 -1.15 -7.77
C VAL A 28 -5.92 -1.26 -8.74
N LEU A 29 -7.10 -0.81 -8.33
CA LEU A 29 -8.29 -0.83 -9.16
C LEU A 29 -8.13 0.08 -10.39
N VAL A 30 -7.63 1.30 -10.20
CA VAL A 30 -7.34 2.22 -11.30
C VAL A 30 -6.30 1.61 -12.23
N ALA A 31 -5.21 1.07 -11.68
CA ALA A 31 -4.15 0.42 -12.45
C ALA A 31 -4.68 -0.77 -13.27
N ALA A 32 -5.56 -1.59 -12.72
CA ALA A 32 -6.15 -2.71 -13.45
C ALA A 32 -7.00 -2.27 -14.67
N LEU A 33 -7.60 -1.08 -14.60
CA LEU A 33 -8.44 -0.54 -15.66
C LEU A 33 -7.65 0.16 -16.77
N ILE A 34 -6.43 0.63 -16.51
CA ILE A 34 -5.60 1.32 -17.52
C ILE A 34 -5.40 0.50 -18.80
N PRO A 35 -4.90 -0.75 -18.77
CA PRO A 35 -4.69 -1.52 -20.00
C PRO A 35 -6.01 -1.83 -20.71
N VAL A 36 -7.11 -2.04 -19.96
CA VAL A 36 -8.45 -2.26 -20.53
C VAL A 36 -8.98 -1.02 -21.25
N GLY A 37 -8.72 0.16 -20.69
CA GLY A 37 -9.06 1.44 -21.31
C GLY A 37 -8.22 1.68 -22.57
N LEU A 38 -6.90 1.59 -22.46
CA LEU A 38 -5.96 1.83 -23.56
C LEU A 38 -6.15 0.85 -24.73
N SER A 39 -6.49 -0.41 -24.47
CA SER A 39 -6.76 -1.37 -25.54
C SER A 39 -7.95 -0.97 -26.42
N ARG A 40 -8.90 -0.18 -25.89
CA ARG A 40 -10.04 0.35 -26.66
C ARG A 40 -9.67 1.51 -27.58
N TYR A 41 -8.56 2.18 -27.31
CA TYR A 41 -8.02 3.25 -28.16
C TYR A 41 -7.11 2.72 -29.29
N GLY A 42 -6.94 1.40 -29.41
CA GLY A 42 -6.13 0.79 -30.47
C GLY A 42 -4.66 0.56 -30.09
N PHE A 43 -4.25 0.82 -28.85
CA PHE A 43 -2.93 0.44 -28.36
C PHE A 43 -2.84 -1.08 -28.21
N ALA A 44 -1.74 -1.66 -28.69
CA ALA A 44 -1.48 -3.11 -28.63
C ALA A 44 0.00 -3.40 -28.44
N GLY A 45 0.32 -4.61 -28.00
CA GLY A 45 1.70 -5.07 -27.82
C GLY A 45 2.44 -4.28 -26.74
N HIS A 46 3.72 -3.98 -26.99
CA HIS A 46 4.60 -3.31 -26.04
C HIS A 46 4.11 -1.92 -25.63
N ASP A 47 3.62 -1.11 -26.58
CA ASP A 47 3.20 0.28 -26.31
C ASP A 47 2.05 0.36 -25.30
N LEU A 48 1.14 -0.63 -25.33
CA LEU A 48 0.05 -0.75 -24.37
C LEU A 48 0.58 -0.93 -22.95
N TRP A 49 1.50 -1.87 -22.77
CA TRP A 49 2.04 -2.21 -21.46
C TRP A 49 3.04 -1.17 -20.95
N LEU A 50 3.82 -0.56 -21.84
CA LEU A 50 4.71 0.55 -21.52
C LEU A 50 3.91 1.73 -20.97
N LEU A 51 2.89 2.19 -21.70
CA LEU A 51 2.07 3.32 -21.27
C LEU A 51 1.31 2.98 -19.98
N SER A 52 0.78 1.76 -19.87
CA SER A 52 0.12 1.29 -18.65
C SER A 52 1.07 1.28 -17.46
N SER A 53 2.29 0.76 -17.63
CA SER A 53 3.31 0.67 -16.57
C SER A 53 3.81 2.05 -16.15
N LEU A 54 3.98 2.97 -17.11
CA LEU A 54 4.40 4.34 -16.84
C LEU A 54 3.32 5.08 -16.03
N VAL A 55 2.06 5.00 -16.43
CA VAL A 55 0.95 5.61 -15.67
C VAL A 55 0.82 4.97 -14.29
N PHE A 56 0.90 3.65 -14.19
CA PHE A 56 0.83 2.96 -12.90
C PHE A 56 1.98 3.39 -11.98
N LEU A 57 3.21 3.44 -12.48
CA LEU A 57 4.35 3.93 -11.71
C LEU A 57 4.15 5.39 -11.27
N ALA A 58 3.63 6.26 -12.15
CA ALA A 58 3.33 7.64 -11.79
C ALA A 58 2.28 7.74 -10.67
N ILE A 59 1.24 6.89 -10.68
CA ILE A 59 0.23 6.84 -9.61
C ILE A 59 0.88 6.45 -8.28
N ILE A 60 1.71 5.39 -8.26
CA ILE A 60 2.45 4.94 -7.06
C ILE A 60 3.22 6.12 -6.46
N TRP A 61 4.00 6.83 -7.29
CA TRP A 61 4.79 7.97 -6.83
C TRP A 61 3.94 9.14 -6.34
N VAL A 62 2.84 9.47 -7.01
CA VAL A 62 1.91 10.52 -6.58
C VAL A 62 1.31 10.18 -5.22
N VAL A 63 0.81 8.95 -5.04
CA VAL A 63 0.25 8.47 -3.78
C VAL A 63 1.30 8.52 -2.67
N LEU A 64 2.52 8.07 -2.96
CA LEU A 64 3.62 8.06 -2.01
C LEU A 64 3.98 9.49 -1.54
N ILE A 65 4.14 10.42 -2.48
CA ILE A 65 4.47 11.82 -2.18
C ILE A 65 3.35 12.48 -1.37
N LEU A 66 2.09 12.28 -1.76
CA LEU A 66 0.94 12.83 -1.02
C LEU A 66 0.84 12.25 0.39
N SER A 67 1.11 10.94 0.54
CA SER A 67 1.13 10.28 1.85
C SER A 67 2.22 10.86 2.76
N LEU A 68 3.43 11.07 2.23
CA LEU A 68 4.54 11.65 2.99
C LEU A 68 4.31 13.14 3.35
N ARG A 69 3.57 13.87 2.51
CA ARG A 69 3.24 15.28 2.75
C ARG A 69 2.23 15.47 3.87
N ASN A 70 1.36 14.49 4.13
CA ASN A 70 0.40 14.55 5.23
C ASN A 70 1.08 14.28 6.57
N ALA A 71 1.06 15.27 7.46
CA ALA A 71 1.74 15.21 8.76
C ALA A 71 1.27 14.04 9.64
N GLU A 72 -0.01 13.67 9.60
CA GLU A 72 -0.57 12.48 10.27
C GLU A 72 0.06 11.18 9.75
N ASN A 73 0.05 10.97 8.43
CA ASN A 73 0.62 9.77 7.81
C ASN A 73 2.13 9.69 8.06
N ARG A 74 2.83 10.83 8.03
CA ARG A 74 4.24 10.93 8.37
C ARG A 74 4.48 10.54 9.83
N GLN A 75 3.64 10.96 10.77
CA GLN A 75 3.74 10.57 12.18
C GLN A 75 3.50 9.07 12.38
N LEU A 76 2.53 8.47 11.69
CA LEU A 76 2.27 7.03 11.74
C LEU A 76 3.40 6.21 11.12
N ALA A 77 3.98 6.69 10.01
CA ALA A 77 5.17 6.10 9.40
C ALA A 77 6.36 6.18 10.38
N ILE A 78 6.60 7.36 10.97
CA ILE A 78 7.64 7.58 11.97
C ILE A 78 7.43 6.71 13.22
N GLN A 79 6.20 6.59 13.74
CA GLN A 79 5.90 5.76 14.90
C GLN A 79 6.12 4.25 14.61
N ARG A 80 5.76 3.77 13.42
CA ARG A 80 6.11 2.39 12.98
C ARG A 80 7.61 2.19 12.82
N THR A 81 8.31 3.17 12.26
CA THR A 81 9.77 3.12 12.14
C THR A 81 10.45 3.18 13.51
N HIS A 82 9.89 3.87 14.50
CA HIS A 82 10.48 3.92 15.85
C HIS A 82 10.22 2.67 16.70
N SER A 83 9.13 1.94 16.43
CA SER A 83 8.81 0.72 17.18
C SER A 83 9.65 -0.49 16.72
N ASP A 84 9.98 -0.57 15.44
CA ASP A 84 10.99 -1.51 14.91
C ASP A 84 11.59 -1.01 13.57
N PRO A 85 12.66 -0.21 13.60
CA PRO A 85 13.23 0.43 12.40
C PRO A 85 13.79 -0.56 11.40
N VAL A 86 14.26 -1.72 11.88
CA VAL A 86 14.85 -2.76 11.03
C VAL A 86 13.75 -3.49 10.28
N MET A 87 12.67 -3.89 10.97
CA MET A 87 11.53 -4.52 10.29
C MET A 87 10.78 -3.55 9.37
N ALA A 88 10.67 -2.27 9.73
CA ALA A 88 10.05 -1.26 8.86
C ALA A 88 10.87 -1.02 7.58
N ALA A 89 12.20 -0.86 7.69
CA ALA A 89 13.08 -0.67 6.54
C ALA A 89 13.15 -1.94 5.67
N PHE A 90 13.22 -3.11 6.29
CA PHE A 90 13.21 -4.39 5.60
C PHE A 90 11.89 -4.61 4.86
N PHE A 91 10.76 -4.31 5.49
CA PHE A 91 9.44 -4.39 4.86
C PHE A 91 9.34 -3.44 3.67
N TRP A 92 9.78 -2.19 3.82
CA TRP A 92 9.83 -1.24 2.70
C TRP A 92 10.70 -1.76 1.56
N VAL A 93 11.97 -2.11 1.81
CA VAL A 93 12.89 -2.54 0.75
C VAL A 93 12.45 -3.86 0.10
N LEU A 94 12.00 -4.83 0.90
CA LEU A 94 11.60 -6.15 0.41
C LEU A 94 10.27 -6.10 -0.35
N LEU A 95 9.39 -5.15 -0.06
CA LEU A 95 8.08 -5.05 -0.70
C LEU A 95 8.11 -4.07 -1.88
N GLU A 96 8.69 -2.87 -1.71
CA GLU A 96 8.68 -1.82 -2.73
C GLU A 96 9.48 -2.24 -3.97
N ILE A 97 10.64 -2.90 -3.78
CA ILE A 97 11.49 -3.29 -4.90
C ILE A 97 10.79 -4.32 -5.80
N PRO A 98 10.23 -5.43 -5.29
CA PRO A 98 9.50 -6.38 -6.13
C PRO A 98 8.23 -5.81 -6.76
N MET A 99 7.63 -4.76 -6.19
CA MET A 99 6.47 -4.09 -6.78
C MET A 99 6.86 -3.17 -7.94
N GLN A 100 7.94 -2.39 -7.79
CA GLN A 100 8.35 -1.41 -8.80
C GLN A 100 9.24 -2.01 -9.90
N ALA A 101 10.08 -2.99 -9.55
CA ALA A 101 11.01 -3.59 -10.50
C ALA A 101 10.33 -4.13 -11.77
N PRO A 102 9.21 -4.88 -11.70
CA PRO A 102 8.50 -5.35 -12.90
C PRO A 102 8.05 -4.19 -13.79
N LEU A 103 7.53 -3.10 -13.23
CA LEU A 103 7.10 -1.93 -14.01
C LEU A 103 8.28 -1.26 -14.71
N VAL A 104 9.41 -1.13 -14.02
CA VAL A 104 10.65 -0.59 -14.60
C VAL A 104 11.17 -1.51 -15.71
N LEU A 105 11.09 -2.83 -15.55
CA LEU A 105 11.50 -3.79 -16.60
C LEU A 105 10.67 -3.63 -17.88
N VAL A 106 9.36 -3.38 -17.75
CA VAL A 106 8.49 -3.07 -18.90
C VAL A 106 8.91 -1.76 -19.56
N ILE A 107 9.13 -0.70 -18.79
CA ILE A 107 9.51 0.62 -19.31
C ILE A 107 10.86 0.56 -20.05
N LEU A 108 11.81 -0.23 -19.54
CA LEU A 108 13.12 -0.41 -20.17
C LEU A 108 13.10 -1.35 -21.38
N GLY A 109 11.97 -2.04 -21.64
CA GLY A 109 11.83 -2.97 -22.77
C GLY A 109 12.77 -4.18 -22.70
N ILE A 110 13.17 -4.61 -21.50
CA ILE A 110 14.17 -5.68 -21.33
C ILE A 110 13.67 -7.03 -21.86
N ASN A 111 12.36 -7.30 -21.74
CA ASN A 111 11.74 -8.48 -22.34
C ASN A 111 10.26 -8.25 -22.68
N PRO A 112 9.95 -7.70 -23.88
CA PRO A 112 8.59 -7.31 -24.26
C PRO A 112 7.58 -8.47 -24.28
N SER A 113 8.06 -9.71 -24.45
CA SER A 113 7.20 -10.90 -24.41
C SER A 113 6.59 -11.16 -23.02
N LEU A 114 7.22 -10.63 -21.97
CA LEU A 114 6.81 -10.76 -20.58
C LEU A 114 6.15 -9.50 -20.02
N ASP A 115 5.92 -8.46 -20.84
CA ASP A 115 5.31 -7.21 -20.35
C ASP A 115 3.97 -7.40 -19.62
N PRO A 116 3.03 -8.23 -20.13
CA PRO A 116 1.81 -8.53 -19.40
C PRO A 116 2.10 -9.17 -18.04
N ALA A 117 3.05 -10.10 -18.00
CA ALA A 117 3.39 -10.84 -16.78
C ALA A 117 4.02 -9.91 -15.74
N PHE A 118 4.94 -9.03 -16.15
CA PHE A 118 5.53 -8.03 -15.27
C PHE A 118 4.49 -7.05 -14.72
N TYR A 119 3.61 -6.54 -15.57
CA TYR A 119 2.53 -5.65 -15.16
C TYR A 119 1.61 -6.30 -14.13
N ILE A 120 1.13 -7.52 -14.42
CA ILE A 120 0.26 -8.28 -13.52
C ILE A 120 0.98 -8.63 -12.21
N THR A 121 2.28 -8.95 -12.25
CA THR A 121 3.07 -9.21 -11.03
C THR A 121 3.08 -8.00 -10.11
N ALA A 122 3.35 -6.81 -10.65
CA ALA A 122 3.29 -5.57 -9.88
C ALA A 122 1.88 -5.34 -9.28
N LEU A 123 0.84 -5.59 -10.07
CA LEU A 123 -0.55 -5.40 -9.67
C LEU A 123 -0.97 -6.35 -8.54
N VAL A 124 -0.58 -7.64 -8.63
CA VAL A 124 -0.83 -8.64 -7.60
C VAL A 124 -0.09 -8.32 -6.30
N LEU A 125 1.16 -7.86 -6.39
CA LEU A 125 1.93 -7.50 -5.19
C LEU A 125 1.33 -6.28 -4.47
N ASN A 126 0.90 -5.26 -5.21
CA ASN A 126 0.18 -4.12 -4.63
C ASN A 126 -1.17 -4.53 -4.02
N LEU A 127 -1.90 -5.45 -4.66
CA LEU A 127 -3.13 -6.01 -4.09
C LEU A 127 -2.87 -6.77 -2.79
N PHE A 128 -1.80 -7.57 -2.76
CA PHE A 128 -1.39 -8.29 -1.57
C PHE A 128 -1.00 -7.34 -0.44
N GLN A 129 -0.31 -6.23 -0.76
CA GLN A 129 -0.03 -5.18 0.21
C GLN A 129 -1.32 -4.59 0.80
N ALA A 130 -2.32 -4.27 -0.03
CA ALA A 130 -3.61 -3.77 0.45
C ALA A 130 -4.29 -4.78 1.39
N ALA A 131 -4.30 -6.07 1.02
CA ALA A 131 -4.86 -7.15 1.83
C ALA A 131 -4.11 -7.32 3.16
N PHE A 132 -2.78 -7.22 3.15
CA PHE A 132 -1.97 -7.30 4.35
C PHE A 132 -2.22 -6.13 5.30
N VAL A 133 -2.28 -4.90 4.79
CA VAL A 133 -2.62 -3.71 5.60
C VAL A 133 -4.04 -3.84 6.19
N LEU A 134 -4.98 -4.40 5.42
CA LEU A 134 -6.33 -4.71 5.91
C LEU A 134 -6.31 -5.76 7.03
N ALA A 135 -5.52 -6.82 6.88
CA ALA A 135 -5.38 -7.82 7.92
C ALA A 135 -4.82 -7.20 9.22
N GLN A 136 -3.79 -6.36 9.13
CA GLN A 136 -3.27 -5.62 10.29
C GLN A 136 -4.35 -4.78 10.97
N PHE A 137 -5.18 -4.08 10.19
CA PHE A 137 -6.30 -3.31 10.70
C PHE A 137 -7.30 -4.19 11.45
N VAL A 138 -7.72 -5.32 10.86
CA VAL A 138 -8.67 -6.25 11.49
C VAL A 138 -8.10 -6.86 12.78
N TYR A 139 -6.84 -7.31 12.77
CA TYR A 139 -6.20 -7.87 13.96
C TYR A 139 -5.99 -6.84 15.07
N SER A 140 -5.72 -5.57 14.71
CA SER A 140 -5.59 -4.50 15.70
C SER A 140 -6.91 -4.23 16.44
N GLN A 141 -8.06 -4.34 15.76
CA GLN A 141 -9.37 -4.25 16.38
C GLN A 141 -9.71 -5.49 17.23
N ALA A 142 -9.31 -6.67 16.79
CA ALA A 142 -9.60 -7.92 17.50
C ALA A 142 -8.83 -8.07 18.83
N ALA A 143 -7.76 -7.29 19.04
CA ALA A 143 -6.96 -7.31 20.28
C ALA A 143 -7.53 -6.43 21.41
N GLU A 144 -8.32 -5.38 21.11
CA GLU A 144 -8.95 -4.50 22.12
C GLU A 144 -9.99 -5.16 23.05
N PRO A 145 -10.82 -6.14 22.64
CA PRO A 145 -11.85 -6.75 23.48
C PRO A 145 -11.30 -7.56 24.66
N ALA A 146 -10.09 -8.13 24.54
CA ALA A 146 -9.52 -9.01 25.56
C ALA A 146 -8.99 -8.25 26.78
N GLN A 147 -8.54 -7.00 26.60
CA GLN A 147 -7.94 -6.21 27.67
C GLN A 147 -9.00 -5.59 28.60
N ASN A 148 -10.13 -5.13 28.06
CA ASN A 148 -11.23 -4.55 28.86
C ASN A 148 -11.98 -5.58 29.72
N ARG A 149 -11.95 -6.87 29.35
CA ARG A 149 -12.60 -7.95 30.13
C ARG A 149 -11.78 -8.36 31.36
N ASN A 150 -10.45 -8.22 31.32
CA ASN A 150 -9.60 -8.57 32.46
C ASN A 150 -9.61 -7.49 33.54
N GLU A 151 -9.73 -6.20 33.19
CA GLU A 151 -9.82 -5.11 34.17
C GLU A 151 -11.16 -5.10 34.93
N SER A 152 -12.23 -5.60 34.33
CA SER A 152 -13.57 -5.69 34.94
C SER A 152 -13.76 -6.91 35.85
N ALA A 153 -12.85 -7.90 35.80
CA ALA A 153 -12.89 -9.07 36.68
C ALA A 153 -12.07 -8.88 37.97
N THR A 154 -11.28 -7.80 38.07
CA THR A 154 -10.40 -7.49 39.21
C THR A 154 -10.80 -6.23 40.00
N GLY A 155 -11.93 -5.61 39.65
CA GLY A 155 -12.49 -4.42 40.31
C GLY A 155 -13.64 -4.75 41.26
#